data_AF-A0A550JIM7-F1
#
_entry.id   AF-A0A550JIM7-F1
#
_cell.length_a   1.000
_cell.length_b   1.000
_cell.length_c   1.000
_cell.angle_alpha   90.00
_cell.angle_beta   90.00
_cell.angle_gamma   90.00
#
_symmetry.space_group_name_H-M   'P 1'
#
loop_
_entity.id
_entity.type
_entity.pdbx_description
1 polymer ?
#
loop_
_entity_poly.entity_id
_entity_poly.type
_entity_poly.pdbx_seq_one_letter_code
_entity_poly.pdbx_strand_id
1 'polypeptide(L)'
;MSDITLLSHLSNLGTPPVASSAPAQGGNGGFAKALGEALDSVSRSQSEADLAVEQLQTGESRNLHEVMIAMEKADISLKLAVQMRNKALEAYQEIMRMQV
;
A
#
# COMPACT_ATOMS: atom_id res chain seq x y z
N MET A 1 23.45 -48.82 39.31
CA MET A 1 22.49 -48.73 38.19
C MET A 1 21.84 -47.35 38.26
N SER A 2 22.53 -46.34 37.75
CA SER A 2 22.15 -44.93 37.91
C SER A 2 22.71 -44.09 36.76
N ASP A 3 22.53 -44.49 35.49
CA ASP A 3 23.11 -43.71 34.38
C ASP A 3 22.45 -43.94 33.01
N ILE A 4 21.12 -43.76 32.88
CA ILE A 4 20.52 -43.68 31.53
C ILE A 4 19.27 -42.80 31.39
N THR A 5 18.94 -42.00 32.40
CA THR A 5 17.75 -41.12 32.37
C THR A 5 18.12 -39.64 32.20
N LEU A 6 19.09 -39.31 31.34
CA LEU A 6 19.43 -37.91 31.03
C LEU A 6 19.60 -37.57 29.53
N LEU A 7 19.08 -38.38 28.61
CA LEU A 7 19.08 -38.05 27.17
C LEU A 7 17.70 -37.86 26.52
N SER A 8 16.60 -37.80 27.29
CA SER A 8 15.25 -37.61 26.74
C SER A 8 14.72 -36.17 26.77
N HIS A 9 15.50 -35.16 27.16
CA HIS A 9 15.01 -33.78 27.33
C HIS A 9 15.73 -32.70 26.50
N LEU A 10 16.48 -33.05 25.46
CA LEU A 10 17.15 -32.09 24.56
C LEU A 10 16.73 -32.24 23.08
N SER A 11 15.45 -32.45 22.80
CA SER A 11 14.96 -32.48 21.40
C SER A 11 13.56 -31.90 21.19
N ASN A 12 13.09 -31.00 22.06
CA ASN A 12 11.81 -30.29 21.83
C ASN A 12 11.92 -28.75 21.94
N LEU A 13 13.08 -28.19 21.62
CA LEU A 13 13.24 -26.74 21.38
C LEU A 13 13.56 -26.55 19.90
N GLY A 14 12.52 -26.30 19.09
CA GLY A 14 12.71 -25.86 17.71
C GLY A 14 11.76 -26.51 16.71
N THR A 15 10.54 -25.99 16.64
CA THR A 15 9.80 -25.58 15.43
C THR A 15 8.31 -25.55 15.78
N PRO A 16 7.64 -24.38 15.78
CA PRO A 16 6.19 -24.36 15.86
C PRO A 16 5.59 -25.09 14.64
N PRO A 17 4.57 -25.94 14.85
CA PRO A 17 3.89 -26.62 13.76
C PRO A 17 3.07 -25.63 12.94
N VAL A 18 3.39 -25.56 11.64
CA VAL A 18 2.49 -25.31 10.50
C VAL A 18 1.25 -24.43 10.74
N ALA A 19 1.41 -23.11 10.61
CA ALA A 19 0.34 -22.33 10.02
C ALA A 19 0.34 -22.63 8.51
N SER A 20 -0.49 -23.59 8.10
CA SER A 20 -0.88 -23.76 6.71
C SER A 20 -1.48 -22.43 6.23
N SER A 21 -0.69 -21.61 5.55
CA SER A 21 -1.19 -20.56 4.69
C SER A 21 -1.96 -21.24 3.57
N ALA A 22 -3.27 -21.36 3.79
CA ALA A 22 -4.24 -21.79 2.81
C ALA A 22 -3.96 -21.08 1.47
N PRO A 23 -4.14 -21.76 0.33
CA PRO A 23 -4.02 -21.09 -0.96
C PRO A 23 -4.95 -19.88 -0.92
N ALA A 24 -4.38 -18.71 -1.20
CA ALA A 24 -5.16 -17.51 -1.46
C ALA A 24 -6.15 -17.86 -2.56
N GLN A 25 -7.38 -18.18 -2.16
CA GLN A 25 -8.51 -18.32 -3.04
C GLN A 25 -8.75 -16.91 -3.58
N GLY A 26 -8.13 -16.63 -4.72
CA GLY A 26 -8.54 -15.60 -5.65
C GLY A 26 -9.94 -15.94 -6.16
N GLY A 27 -10.94 -15.81 -5.29
CA GLY A 27 -12.35 -15.80 -5.66
C GLY A 27 -12.72 -14.36 -5.97
N ASN A 28 -12.85 -14.05 -7.26
CA ASN A 28 -13.67 -13.03 -7.96
C ASN A 28 -14.25 -11.78 -7.23
N GLY A 29 -13.70 -11.36 -6.09
CA GLY A 29 -14.24 -10.31 -5.22
C GLY A 29 -13.19 -9.62 -4.33
N GLY A 30 -11.96 -10.15 -4.27
CA GLY A 30 -10.86 -9.50 -3.54
C GLY A 30 -10.46 -8.13 -4.12
N PHE A 31 -10.45 -8.02 -5.46
CA PHE A 31 -10.15 -6.75 -6.13
C PHE A 31 -11.25 -5.70 -5.92
N ALA A 32 -12.51 -6.08 -6.07
CA ALA A 32 -13.64 -5.17 -5.85
C ALA A 32 -13.70 -4.67 -4.40
N LYS A 33 -13.37 -5.54 -3.44
CA LYS A 33 -13.27 -5.17 -2.02
C LYS A 33 -12.09 -4.23 -1.75
N ALA A 34 -10.91 -4.52 -2.28
CA ALA A 34 -9.75 -3.65 -2.18
C ALA A 34 -9.99 -2.28 -2.83
N LEU A 35 -10.74 -2.24 -3.94
CA LEU A 35 -11.14 -1.01 -4.61
C LEU A 35 -12.14 -0.20 -3.77
N GLY A 36 -13.11 -0.86 -3.13
CA GLY A 36 -14.02 -0.20 -2.19
C GLY A 36 -13.28 0.40 -1.00
N GLU A 37 -12.36 -0.35 -0.39
CA GLU A 37 -11.53 0.12 0.72
C GLU A 37 -10.61 1.30 0.31
N ALA A 38 -10.08 1.27 -0.92
CA ALA A 38 -9.30 2.38 -1.46
C ALA A 38 -10.16 3.65 -1.66
N LEU A 39 -11.40 3.52 -2.14
CA LEU A 39 -12.32 4.64 -2.30
C LEU A 39 -12.71 5.28 -0.95
N ASP A 40 -12.98 4.45 0.07
CA ASP A 40 -13.23 4.91 1.44
C ASP A 40 -12.01 5.66 2.03
N SER A 41 -10.80 5.16 1.77
CA SER A 41 -9.55 5.79 2.20
C SER A 41 -9.32 7.16 1.56
N VAL A 42 -9.65 7.29 0.27
CA VAL A 42 -9.59 8.58 -0.45
C VAL A 42 -10.61 9.57 0.11
N SER A 43 -11.83 9.12 0.41
CA SER A 43 -12.87 9.97 1.00
C SER A 43 -12.46 10.52 2.37
N ARG A 44 -11.84 9.68 3.21
CA ARG A 44 -11.28 10.14 4.50
C ARG A 44 -10.14 11.14 4.33
N SER A 45 -9.20 10.84 3.43
CA SER A 45 -8.09 11.75 3.12
C SER A 45 -8.58 13.11 2.62
N GLN A 46 -9.67 13.15 1.83
CA GLN A 46 -10.27 14.39 1.35
C GLN A 46 -10.83 15.23 2.50
N SER A 47 -11.58 14.60 3.42
CA SER A 47 -12.15 15.31 4.58
C SER A 47 -11.08 15.84 5.53
N GLU A 48 -9.96 15.13 5.66
CA GLU A 48 -8.82 15.56 6.47
C GLU A 48 -8.04 16.70 5.80
N ALA A 49 -7.95 16.69 4.47
CA ALA A 49 -7.39 17.78 3.69
C ALA A 49 -8.24 19.06 3.78
N ASP A 50 -9.57 18.95 3.76
CA ASP A 50 -10.47 20.11 3.95
C ASP A 50 -10.26 20.77 5.33
N LEU A 51 -10.11 19.95 6.38
CA LEU A 51 -9.75 20.43 7.72
C LEU A 51 -8.36 21.09 7.78
N ALA A 52 -7.39 20.53 7.05
CA ALA A 52 -6.04 21.09 6.98
C ALA A 52 -6.01 22.41 6.18
N VAL A 53 -6.83 22.54 5.15
CA VAL A 53 -7.01 23.78 4.37
C VAL A 53 -7.68 24.86 5.22
N GLU A 54 -8.66 24.50 6.03
CA GLU A 54 -9.28 25.41 7.01
C GLU A 54 -8.25 25.90 8.04
N GLN A 55 -7.37 25.00 8.52
CA GLN A 55 -6.27 25.36 9.41
C GLN A 55 -5.19 26.22 8.72
N LEU A 56 -4.87 25.98 7.45
CA LEU A 56 -3.89 26.77 6.69
C LEU A 56 -4.36 28.21 6.41
N GLN A 57 -5.67 28.43 6.25
CA GLN A 57 -6.24 29.78 6.10
C GLN A 57 -6.05 30.65 7.36
N THR A 58 -5.68 30.06 8.50
CA THR A 58 -5.37 30.78 9.75
C THR A 58 -3.97 31.43 9.78
N GLY A 59 -3.15 31.25 8.73
CA GLY A 59 -2.00 32.13 8.45
C GLY A 59 -0.62 31.66 8.95
N GLU A 60 -0.44 30.37 9.20
CA GLU A 60 0.81 29.76 9.69
C GLU A 60 1.70 29.26 8.54
N SER A 61 2.32 30.14 7.73
CA SER A 61 3.46 29.66 6.93
C SER A 61 4.54 30.71 6.70
N ARG A 62 5.67 30.46 7.36
CA ARG A 62 6.80 31.36 7.53
C ARG A 62 8.05 30.92 6.76
N ASN A 63 7.94 29.99 5.80
CA ASN A 63 9.12 29.35 5.18
C ASN A 63 9.05 29.25 3.64
N LEU A 64 9.55 30.27 2.95
CA LEU A 64 9.71 30.30 1.48
C LEU A 64 10.47 29.08 0.90
N HIS A 65 11.40 28.50 1.67
CA HIS A 65 12.13 27.29 1.29
C HIS A 65 11.21 26.06 1.14
N GLU A 66 10.22 25.95 2.00
CA GLU A 66 9.29 24.82 2.04
C GLU A 66 8.35 24.87 0.83
N VAL A 67 7.94 26.07 0.42
CA VAL A 67 7.18 26.31 -0.82
C VAL A 67 7.97 25.89 -2.04
N MET A 68 9.26 26.22 -2.12
CA MET A 68 10.11 25.83 -3.26
C MET A 68 10.27 24.31 -3.35
N ILE A 69 10.45 23.62 -2.22
CA ILE A 69 10.51 22.15 -2.17
C ILE A 69 9.16 21.53 -2.56
N ALA A 70 8.06 22.08 -2.09
CA ALA A 70 6.72 21.61 -2.43
C ALA A 70 6.44 21.75 -3.94
N MET A 71 6.87 22.85 -4.55
CA MET A 71 6.76 23.09 -5.99
C MET A 71 7.57 22.07 -6.80
N GLU A 72 8.82 21.80 -6.43
CA GLU A 72 9.67 20.82 -7.11
C GLU A 72 9.08 19.39 -6.99
N LYS A 73 8.58 19.04 -5.80
CA LYS A 73 7.90 17.76 -5.56
C LYS A 73 6.63 17.63 -6.39
N ALA A 74 5.86 18.71 -6.55
CA ALA A 74 4.66 18.73 -7.37
C ALA A 74 4.98 18.50 -8.85
N ASP A 75 6.03 19.14 -9.40
CA ASP A 75 6.45 18.97 -10.79
C ASP A 75 6.87 17.51 -11.09
N ILE A 76 7.69 16.92 -10.21
CA ILE A 76 8.11 15.52 -10.33
C ILE A 76 6.90 14.58 -10.26
N SER A 77 5.97 14.82 -9.33
CA SER A 77 4.77 14.00 -9.17
C SER A 77 3.85 14.08 -10.39
N LEU A 78 3.72 15.27 -10.98
CA LEU A 78 2.94 15.47 -12.19
C LEU A 78 3.52 14.72 -13.39
N LYS A 79 4.84 14.79 -13.57
CA LYS A 79 5.56 14.03 -14.62
C LYS A 79 5.34 12.53 -14.46
N LEU A 80 5.41 12.02 -13.23
CA LEU A 80 5.14 10.61 -12.94
C LEU A 80 3.69 10.23 -13.25
N ALA A 81 2.71 11.08 -12.88
CA ALA A 81 1.31 10.84 -13.15
C ALA A 81 1.02 10.75 -14.67
N VAL A 82 1.65 11.61 -15.48
CA VAL A 82 1.55 11.54 -16.94
C VAL A 82 2.12 10.23 -17.47
N GLN A 83 3.26 9.78 -16.96
CA GLN A 83 3.85 8.49 -17.37
C GLN A 83 2.96 7.30 -16.98
N MET A 84 2.38 7.32 -15.78
CA MET A 84 1.42 6.30 -15.34
C MET A 84 0.17 6.29 -16.22
N ARG A 85 -0.38 7.47 -16.57
CA ARG A 85 -1.51 7.58 -17.51
C ARG A 85 -1.17 6.91 -18.85
N ASN A 86 0.00 7.21 -19.39
CA ASN A 86 0.42 6.62 -20.67
C ASN A 86 0.55 5.09 -20.56
N LYS A 87 1.16 4.57 -19.49
CA LYS A 87 1.27 3.12 -19.23
C LYS A 87 -0.09 2.45 -19.06
N ALA A 88 -1.06 3.11 -18.42
CA ALA A 88 -2.41 2.59 -18.27
C ALA A 88 -3.15 2.54 -19.61
N LEU A 89 -2.97 3.55 -20.48
CA LEU A 89 -3.51 3.54 -21.84
C LEU A 89 -2.89 2.42 -22.69
N GLU A 90 -1.56 2.25 -22.63
CA GLU A 90 -0.86 1.16 -23.31
C GLU A 90 -1.38 -0.21 -22.83
N ALA A 91 -1.50 -0.42 -21.52
CA ALA A 91 -2.02 -1.66 -20.95
C ALA A 91 -3.46 -1.94 -21.39
N TYR A 92 -4.32 -0.92 -21.44
CA TYR A 92 -5.68 -1.06 -21.95
C TYR A 92 -5.71 -1.45 -23.44
N GLN A 93 -4.85 -0.81 -24.24
CA GLN A 93 -4.74 -1.08 -25.67
C GLN A 93 -4.21 -2.49 -25.95
N GLU A 94 -3.26 -2.97 -25.15
CA GLU A 94 -2.72 -4.33 -25.22
C GLU A 94 -3.77 -5.40 -24.88
N ILE A 95 -4.57 -5.18 -23.83
CA ILE A 95 -5.68 -6.08 -23.47
C ILE A 95 -6.69 -6.18 -24.61
N MET A 96 -7.03 -5.06 -25.26
CA MET A 96 -7.93 -5.09 -26.42
C MET A 96 -7.34 -5.82 -27.63
N ARG A 97 -6.01 -5.75 -27.84
CA ARG A 97 -5.32 -6.53 -28.88
C ARG A 97 -5.28 -8.03 -28.59
N MET A 98 -5.33 -8.45 -27.32
CA MET A 98 -5.41 -9.87 -26.96
C MET A 98 -6.80 -10.49 -27.16
N GLN A 99 -7.86 -9.68 -27.22
CA GLN A 99 -9.25 -10.17 -27.26
C GLN A 99 -9.87 -10.22 -28.67
N VAL A 100 -9.14 -9.85 -29.72
CA VAL A 100 -9.60 -9.95 -31.13
C VAL A 100 -8.98 -11.13 -31.86
#